data_AF-N6SYQ2-F1
#
_entry.id   AF-N6SYQ2-F1
#
_cell.length_a   1.000
_cell.length_b   1.000
_cell.length_c   1.000
_cell.angle_alpha   90.00
_cell.angle_beta   90.00
_cell.angle_gamma   90.00
#
_symmetry.space_group_name_H-M   'P 1'
#
loop_
_entity.id
_entity.type
_entity.pdbx_description
1 polymer ?
#
loop_
_entity_poly.entity_id
_entity_poly.type
_entity_poly.pdbx_seq_one_letter_code
_entity_poly.pdbx_strand_id
1 'polypeptide(L)'
;TCYFPERWEGAWFQSGVRAPVLIEGPRLSTKGRCLGSDGDKFLMVDEKRACYRCVVIHEKHKNVLQYKETFCHGRDALPTLCSLITGDALLYSLFRENASPVSCPFRGPFTFTYNRGHGECRSPVSNIDTCTEDSKLLLSYQACPDIYGSESTVEELQCLASWKEGSVRYLVGQIHHHHVTSNEDRFRCFVYEKTTPSSENAEGIDYRVAQSGDATCNGLFSATEGSRTMTLRRAQPINKCRFPSWIANFNHWHTLDFSQSFSFHHRNSTLRIGNSSGIEMKVLCVQVKHSREEEHVVLVTHFTMGCQSGFNCMSFYRRDGHVAEIQIGSQTNRLEDACSTPFFNKSSLPYITLVSKYSHIYESCCEYLAKIVTVG
;
A
#
# COMPACT_ATOMS: atom_id res chain seq x y z
N THR A 1 -5.55 -1.41 41.25
CA THR A 1 -6.59 -1.82 40.28
C THR A 1 -5.88 -2.16 38.97
N CYS A 2 -6.18 -3.29 38.33
CA CYS A 2 -5.53 -3.69 37.07
C CYS A 2 -6.43 -3.40 35.88
N TYR A 3 -5.95 -2.63 34.91
CA TYR A 3 -6.63 -2.33 33.65
C TYR A 3 -5.63 -2.43 32.50
N PHE A 4 -6.10 -2.86 31.34
CA PHE A 4 -5.32 -2.74 30.11
C PHE A 4 -5.31 -1.28 29.64
N PRO A 5 -4.28 -0.83 28.90
CA PRO A 5 -4.27 0.49 28.30
C PRO A 5 -5.52 0.73 27.43
N GLU A 6 -6.18 1.88 27.57
CA GLU A 6 -7.41 2.22 26.82
C GLU A 6 -7.23 2.11 25.31
N ARG A 7 -6.05 2.46 24.79
CA ARG A 7 -5.74 2.32 23.36
C ARG A 7 -5.76 0.87 22.87
N TRP A 8 -5.68 -0.13 23.74
CA TRP A 8 -5.80 -1.54 23.36
C TRP A 8 -7.26 -2.01 23.25
N GLU A 9 -8.22 -1.19 23.67
CA GLU A 9 -9.62 -1.58 23.63
C GLU A 9 -10.11 -1.87 22.20
N GLY A 10 -11.06 -2.80 22.12
CA GLY A 10 -11.68 -3.24 20.88
C GLY A 10 -11.44 -4.71 20.54
N ALA A 11 -11.72 -5.05 19.27
CA ALA A 11 -11.67 -6.40 18.74
C ALA A 11 -10.33 -6.71 18.06
N TRP A 12 -9.78 -7.87 18.40
CA TRP A 12 -8.50 -8.37 17.91
C TRP A 12 -8.65 -9.77 17.36
N PHE A 13 -8.12 -9.99 16.17
CA PHE A 13 -8.00 -11.29 15.55
C PHE A 13 -6.76 -12.03 16.09
N GLN A 14 -6.95 -13.32 16.37
CA GLN A 14 -5.88 -14.24 16.76
C GLN A 14 -6.04 -15.54 15.96
N SER A 15 -4.95 -16.01 15.36
CA SER A 15 -4.96 -17.28 14.64
C SER A 15 -5.33 -18.45 15.56
N GLY A 16 -6.18 -19.35 15.06
CA GLY A 16 -6.74 -20.51 15.77
C GLY A 16 -7.93 -20.20 16.68
N VAL A 17 -8.32 -18.93 16.84
CA VAL A 17 -9.43 -18.51 17.71
C VAL A 17 -10.63 -18.11 16.85
N ARG A 18 -11.76 -18.81 17.02
CA ARG A 18 -12.97 -18.61 16.19
C ARG A 18 -13.63 -17.25 16.34
N ALA A 19 -13.56 -16.67 17.54
CA ALA A 19 -14.19 -15.39 17.85
C ALA A 19 -13.10 -14.33 18.13
N PRO A 20 -13.35 -13.05 17.83
CA PRO A 20 -12.39 -12.01 18.13
C PRO A 20 -12.10 -11.94 19.64
N VAL A 21 -10.83 -11.73 19.95
CA VAL A 21 -10.35 -11.42 21.29
C VAL A 21 -10.75 -9.98 21.60
N LEU A 22 -11.60 -9.80 22.60
CA LEU A 22 -12.07 -8.48 23.03
C LEU A 22 -11.26 -8.02 24.23
N ILE A 23 -10.73 -6.81 24.15
CA ILE A 23 -10.07 -6.10 25.25
C ILE A 23 -10.99 -4.97 25.68
N GLU A 24 -11.40 -4.97 26.95
CA GLU A 24 -12.30 -3.96 27.53
C GLU A 24 -11.96 -3.77 29.01
N GLY A 25 -11.44 -2.59 29.38
CA GLY A 25 -11.01 -2.31 30.74
C GLY A 25 -10.08 -3.39 31.32
N PRO A 26 -10.50 -4.17 32.34
CA PRO A 26 -9.70 -5.22 32.96
C PRO A 26 -9.88 -6.61 32.31
N ARG A 27 -10.70 -6.74 31.26
CA ARG A 27 -11.10 -8.04 30.69
C ARG A 27 -10.42 -8.31 29.35
N LEU A 28 -9.99 -9.57 29.18
CA LEU A 28 -9.50 -10.15 27.93
C LEU A 28 -10.35 -11.39 27.65
N SER A 29 -11.23 -11.34 26.63
CA SER A 29 -12.34 -12.30 26.48
C SER A 29 -11.93 -13.78 26.48
N THR A 30 -10.75 -14.11 25.96
CA THR A 30 -10.23 -15.48 25.89
C THR A 30 -9.45 -15.93 27.13
N LYS A 31 -9.11 -15.01 28.04
CA LYS A 31 -8.22 -15.26 29.19
C LYS A 31 -8.82 -14.91 30.55
N GLY A 32 -9.88 -14.10 30.59
CA GLY A 32 -10.58 -13.70 31.80
C GLY A 32 -10.24 -12.28 32.23
N ARG A 33 -10.14 -12.04 33.55
CA ARG A 33 -10.02 -10.71 34.15
C ARG A 33 -8.63 -10.48 34.74
N CYS A 34 -8.10 -9.27 34.63
CA CYS A 34 -6.85 -8.90 35.27
C CYS A 34 -7.03 -8.60 36.77
N LEU A 35 -6.12 -9.12 37.60
CA LEU A 35 -6.06 -8.89 39.04
C LEU A 35 -4.91 -7.98 39.47
N GLY A 36 -3.80 -8.02 38.75
CA GLY A 36 -2.59 -7.25 39.05
C GLY A 36 -1.71 -7.13 37.82
N SER A 37 -0.91 -6.08 37.76
CA SER A 37 0.01 -5.82 36.66
C SER A 37 1.32 -5.26 37.19
N ASP A 38 2.40 -5.57 36.48
CA ASP A 38 3.73 -5.00 36.68
C ASP A 38 4.39 -4.82 35.32
N GLY A 39 4.48 -3.56 34.86
CA GLY A 39 4.96 -3.23 33.52
C GLY A 39 4.11 -3.88 32.42
N ASP A 40 4.72 -4.79 31.67
CA ASP A 40 4.12 -5.57 30.57
C ASP A 40 3.52 -6.91 31.04
N LYS A 41 3.56 -7.21 32.33
CA LYS A 41 3.09 -8.47 32.92
C LYS A 41 1.74 -8.29 33.57
N PHE A 42 0.83 -9.22 33.34
CA PHE A 42 -0.54 -9.20 33.82
C PHE A 42 -0.91 -10.54 34.48
N LEU A 43 -1.49 -10.46 35.67
CA LEU A 43 -2.05 -11.60 36.38
C LEU A 43 -3.51 -11.77 35.97
N MET A 44 -3.78 -12.80 35.17
CA MET A 44 -5.11 -13.09 34.65
C MET A 44 -5.78 -14.19 35.45
N VAL A 45 -7.08 -14.02 35.74
CA VAL A 45 -7.93 -15.04 36.34
C VAL A 45 -9.03 -15.46 35.37
N ASP A 46 -9.09 -16.76 35.09
CA ASP A 46 -10.24 -17.39 34.43
C ASP A 46 -11.24 -17.80 35.52
N GLU A 47 -12.28 -16.99 35.69
CA GLU A 47 -13.33 -17.20 36.71
C GLU A 47 -14.11 -18.50 36.49
N LYS A 48 -14.18 -19.03 35.25
CA LYS A 48 -14.89 -20.27 34.95
C LYS A 48 -14.10 -21.51 35.38
N ARG A 49 -12.77 -21.45 35.23
CA ARG A 49 -11.86 -22.56 35.54
C ARG A 49 -11.17 -22.40 36.90
N ALA A 50 -11.43 -21.30 37.60
CA ALA A 50 -10.77 -20.91 38.84
C ALA A 50 -9.24 -20.99 38.75
N CYS A 51 -8.65 -20.52 37.64
CA CYS A 51 -7.21 -20.62 37.42
C CYS A 51 -6.54 -19.30 37.05
N TYR A 52 -5.24 -19.26 37.33
CA TYR A 52 -4.41 -18.06 37.26
C TYR A 52 -3.30 -18.26 36.24
N ARG A 53 -2.99 -17.20 35.50
CA ARG A 53 -1.93 -17.20 34.49
C ARG A 53 -1.17 -15.88 34.56
N CYS A 54 0.12 -15.94 34.30
CA CYS A 54 0.84 -14.75 33.88
C CYS A 54 0.70 -14.59 32.36
N VAL A 55 0.37 -13.39 31.92
CA VAL A 55 0.37 -12.99 30.52
C VAL A 55 1.31 -11.79 30.37
N VAL A 56 2.30 -11.88 29.50
CA VAL A 56 3.24 -10.80 29.21
C VAL A 56 2.91 -10.26 27.82
N ILE A 57 2.43 -9.01 27.74
CA ILE A 57 1.92 -8.40 26.51
C ILE A 57 2.83 -7.24 26.09
N HIS A 58 3.35 -7.32 24.88
CA HIS A 58 4.13 -6.27 24.25
C HIS A 58 3.33 -5.61 23.12
N GLU A 59 3.18 -4.29 23.18
CA GLU A 59 2.67 -3.51 22.07
C GLU A 59 3.78 -3.24 21.05
N LYS A 60 3.75 -3.97 19.92
CA LYS A 60 4.70 -3.76 18.83
C LYS A 60 4.28 -2.59 17.94
N HIS A 61 2.97 -2.39 17.78
CA HIS A 61 2.36 -1.28 17.07
C HIS A 61 0.91 -1.10 17.57
N LYS A 62 0.28 0.06 17.33
CA LYS A 62 -1.15 0.31 17.70
C LYS A 62 -2.15 -0.72 17.15
N ASN A 63 -1.77 -1.43 16.09
CA ASN A 63 -2.56 -2.46 15.42
C ASN A 63 -2.05 -3.90 15.69
N VAL A 64 -0.95 -4.07 16.44
CA VAL A 64 -0.30 -5.36 16.68
C VAL A 64 0.16 -5.48 18.12
N LEU A 65 -0.44 -6.40 18.85
CA LEU A 65 0.05 -6.85 20.16
C LEU A 65 0.65 -8.24 20.00
N GLN A 66 1.69 -8.52 20.78
CA GLN A 66 2.22 -9.86 20.90
C GLN A 66 2.27 -10.24 22.37
N TYR A 67 1.97 -11.49 22.69
CA TYR A 67 2.00 -11.93 24.08
C TYR A 67 2.47 -13.37 24.23
N LYS A 68 3.03 -13.65 25.40
CA LYS A 68 3.31 -14.99 25.92
C LYS A 68 2.50 -15.21 27.18
N GLU A 69 2.20 -16.46 27.48
CA GLU A 69 1.47 -16.81 28.70
C GLU A 69 1.96 -18.10 29.32
N THR A 70 1.65 -18.27 30.61
CA THR A 70 1.78 -19.55 31.29
C THR A 70 0.58 -20.45 31.03
N PHE A 71 0.72 -21.72 31.40
CA PHE A 71 -0.41 -22.62 31.58
C PHE A 71 -1.29 -22.18 32.78
N CYS A 72 -2.35 -22.95 33.01
CA CYS A 72 -3.35 -22.73 34.06
C CYS A 72 -2.72 -23.19 35.38
N HIS A 73 -2.51 -22.28 36.32
CA HIS A 73 -1.93 -22.59 37.63
C HIS A 73 -2.92 -22.25 38.76
N GLY A 74 -2.61 -22.75 39.96
CA GLY A 74 -3.24 -22.29 41.20
C GLY A 74 -2.93 -20.82 41.48
N ARG A 75 -3.61 -20.26 42.47
CA ARG A 75 -3.40 -18.86 42.87
C ARG A 75 -1.98 -18.68 43.41
N ASP A 76 -1.22 -17.80 42.78
CA ASP A 76 0.14 -17.44 43.19
C ASP A 76 0.42 -15.96 42.84
N ALA A 77 1.53 -15.43 43.29
CA ALA A 77 1.99 -14.08 42.99
C ALA A 77 2.43 -13.94 41.53
N LEU A 78 2.24 -12.72 40.98
CA LEU A 78 2.57 -12.42 39.59
C LEU A 78 4.04 -12.76 39.21
N PRO A 79 5.07 -12.38 39.99
CA PRO A 79 6.46 -12.71 39.63
C PRO A 79 6.72 -14.22 39.57
N THR A 80 6.12 -14.99 40.48
CA THR A 80 6.25 -16.45 40.53
C THR A 80 5.70 -17.08 39.25
N LEU A 81 4.46 -16.73 38.89
CA LEU A 81 3.85 -17.24 37.66
C LEU A 81 4.63 -16.80 36.42
N CYS A 82 5.02 -15.53 36.31
CA CYS A 82 5.74 -15.06 35.13
C CYS A 82 7.13 -15.69 34.95
N SER A 83 7.76 -16.16 36.04
CA SER A 83 9.03 -16.88 35.95
C SER A 83 8.92 -18.23 35.24
N LEU A 84 7.70 -18.79 35.11
CA LEU A 84 7.42 -20.03 34.39
C LEU A 84 7.36 -19.84 32.87
N ILE A 85 7.37 -18.60 32.36
CA ILE A 85 7.41 -18.35 30.92
C ILE A 85 8.85 -18.56 30.44
N THR A 86 9.06 -19.64 29.70
CA THR A 86 10.35 -19.98 29.11
C THR A 86 10.63 -19.17 27.84
N GLY A 87 11.89 -19.11 27.42
CA GLY A 87 12.29 -18.39 26.20
C GLY A 87 11.65 -18.94 24.92
N ASP A 88 11.44 -20.26 24.87
CA ASP A 88 10.79 -21.01 23.79
C ASP A 88 9.26 -21.04 23.89
N ALA A 89 8.68 -20.44 24.93
CA ALA A 89 7.23 -20.34 25.06
C ALA A 89 6.63 -19.66 23.82
N LEU A 90 5.50 -20.22 23.36
CA LEU A 90 4.83 -19.80 22.13
C LEU A 90 4.45 -18.32 22.18
N LEU A 91 4.82 -17.60 21.12
CA LEU A 91 4.45 -16.20 20.93
C LEU A 91 3.14 -16.13 20.15
N TYR A 92 2.13 -15.51 20.76
CA TYR A 92 0.86 -15.22 20.11
C TYR A 92 0.87 -13.81 19.54
N SER A 93 0.28 -13.63 18.37
CA SER A 93 0.10 -12.31 17.75
C SER A 93 -1.38 -11.98 17.68
N LEU A 94 -1.74 -10.76 18.08
CA LEU A 94 -3.08 -10.19 18.01
C LEU A 94 -3.06 -9.05 16.99
N PHE A 95 -3.97 -9.10 16.02
CA PHE A 95 -4.11 -8.08 15.00
C PHE A 95 -5.44 -7.37 15.17
N ARG A 96 -5.42 -6.03 15.21
CA ARG A 96 -6.65 -5.26 15.36
C ARG A 96 -7.56 -5.47 14.15
N GLU A 97 -8.84 -5.84 14.36
CA GLU A 97 -9.75 -6.12 13.24
C GLU A 97 -10.07 -4.86 12.44
N ASN A 98 -10.34 -3.75 13.13
CA ASN A 98 -10.55 -2.44 12.52
C ASN A 98 -9.26 -1.61 12.55
N ALA A 99 -8.17 -2.19 12.05
CA ALA A 99 -6.87 -1.53 12.01
C ALA A 99 -6.91 -0.31 11.06
N SER A 100 -6.43 0.85 11.54
CA SER A 100 -6.18 1.99 10.65
C SER A 100 -4.97 1.66 9.75
N PRO A 101 -5.09 1.70 8.40
CA PRO A 101 -3.97 1.42 7.50
C PRO A 101 -2.78 2.36 7.73
N VAL A 102 -1.59 1.90 7.35
CA VAL A 102 -0.35 2.68 7.41
C VAL A 102 0.38 2.64 6.07
N SER A 103 1.16 3.67 5.75
CA SER A 103 1.95 3.70 4.53
C SER A 103 2.88 2.48 4.44
N CYS A 104 2.93 1.86 3.27
CA CYS A 104 3.81 0.72 3.03
C CYS A 104 5.29 1.15 2.96
N PRO A 105 6.23 0.29 3.41
CA PRO A 105 7.66 0.62 3.44
C PRO A 105 8.31 0.61 2.05
N PHE A 106 7.72 -0.09 1.08
CA PHE A 106 8.22 -0.18 -0.29
C PHE A 106 7.61 0.94 -1.14
N ARG A 107 8.44 1.92 -1.54
CA ARG A 107 8.00 3.07 -2.36
C ARG A 107 8.48 2.98 -3.80
N GLY A 108 7.53 2.94 -4.72
CA GLY A 108 7.76 2.93 -6.17
C GLY A 108 7.60 1.54 -6.78
N PRO A 109 7.69 1.46 -8.12
CA PRO A 109 7.58 0.18 -8.80
C PRO A 109 8.82 -0.66 -8.52
N PHE A 110 8.62 -1.90 -8.12
CA PHE A 110 9.67 -2.90 -7.98
C PHE A 110 9.38 -4.08 -8.90
N THR A 111 10.42 -4.71 -9.41
CA THR A 111 10.32 -6.08 -9.91
C THR A 111 10.80 -7.01 -8.82
N PHE A 112 10.30 -8.24 -8.80
CA PHE A 112 10.73 -9.23 -7.83
C PHE A 112 10.76 -10.64 -8.39
N THR A 113 11.69 -11.42 -7.85
CA THR A 113 11.70 -12.88 -7.93
C THR A 113 11.19 -13.44 -6.62
N TYR A 114 10.62 -14.64 -6.64
CA TYR A 114 10.08 -15.26 -5.43
C TYR A 114 10.36 -16.76 -5.37
N ASN A 115 10.37 -17.31 -4.16
CA ASN A 115 10.54 -18.74 -3.90
C ASN A 115 9.50 -19.20 -2.88
N ARG A 116 8.83 -20.32 -3.16
CA ARG A 116 7.82 -20.98 -2.30
C ARG A 116 8.31 -22.33 -1.73
N GLY A 117 9.61 -22.61 -1.79
CA GLY A 117 10.24 -23.86 -1.33
C GLY A 117 10.59 -24.85 -2.44
N HIS A 118 10.19 -24.61 -3.69
CA HIS A 118 10.42 -25.50 -4.83
C HIS A 118 11.39 -24.94 -5.88
N GLY A 119 12.09 -23.86 -5.55
CA GLY A 119 12.98 -23.16 -6.48
C GLY A 119 12.56 -21.70 -6.68
N GLU A 120 13.50 -20.89 -7.17
CA GLU A 120 13.27 -19.46 -7.37
C GLU A 120 12.65 -19.19 -8.75
N CYS A 121 11.47 -18.57 -8.76
CA CYS A 121 10.83 -18.09 -9.97
C CYS A 121 11.49 -16.78 -10.43
N ARG A 122 12.33 -16.89 -11.47
CA ARG A 122 13.13 -15.78 -12.02
C ARG A 122 12.59 -15.20 -13.34
N SER A 123 11.93 -16.02 -14.16
CA SER A 123 11.46 -15.62 -15.50
C SER A 123 10.13 -16.30 -15.82
N PRO A 124 9.04 -15.56 -16.07
CA PRO A 124 8.98 -14.09 -16.14
C PRO A 124 9.14 -13.42 -14.76
N VAL A 125 9.65 -12.19 -14.73
CA VAL A 125 9.77 -11.41 -13.47
C VAL A 125 8.41 -10.90 -13.01
N SER A 126 8.17 -10.95 -11.71
CA SER A 126 6.94 -10.43 -11.08
C SER A 126 7.11 -8.95 -10.75
N ASN A 127 5.99 -8.22 -10.57
CA ASN A 127 6.01 -6.76 -10.38
C ASN A 127 5.20 -6.32 -9.15
N ILE A 128 5.68 -5.29 -8.47
CA ILE A 128 4.99 -4.62 -7.36
C ILE A 128 4.76 -3.17 -7.75
N ASP A 129 3.50 -2.76 -7.71
CA ASP A 129 3.10 -1.38 -7.91
C ASP A 129 2.46 -0.81 -6.65
N THR A 130 2.67 0.49 -6.41
CA THR A 130 1.94 1.20 -5.37
C THR A 130 0.58 1.60 -5.92
N CYS A 131 -0.49 1.25 -5.22
CA CYS A 131 -1.83 1.72 -5.53
C CYS A 131 -1.92 3.26 -5.39
N THR A 132 -3.09 3.82 -5.64
CA THR A 132 -3.32 5.27 -5.45
C THR A 132 -3.08 5.67 -3.99
N GLU A 133 -3.52 4.84 -3.06
CA GLU A 133 -3.21 4.93 -1.63
C GLU A 133 -1.82 4.35 -1.33
N ASP A 134 -1.03 5.06 -0.53
CA ASP A 134 0.33 4.63 -0.16
C ASP A 134 0.35 3.48 0.87
N SER A 135 -0.80 3.17 1.49
CA SER A 135 -1.02 2.02 2.37
C SER A 135 -1.32 0.72 1.62
N LYS A 136 -1.37 0.74 0.28
CA LYS A 136 -1.72 -0.42 -0.54
C LYS A 136 -0.69 -0.68 -1.64
N LEU A 137 -0.35 -1.95 -1.81
CA LEU A 137 0.52 -2.44 -2.87
C LEU A 137 -0.21 -3.50 -3.68
N LEU A 138 0.05 -3.52 -4.98
CA LEU A 138 -0.42 -4.54 -5.90
C LEU A 138 0.76 -5.43 -6.27
N LEU A 139 0.69 -6.71 -5.90
CA LEU A 139 1.70 -7.71 -6.21
C LEU A 139 1.20 -8.58 -7.36
N SER A 140 1.84 -8.45 -8.53
CA SER A 140 1.51 -9.22 -9.73
C SER A 140 2.53 -10.34 -9.91
N TYR A 141 2.17 -11.54 -9.45
CA TYR A 141 2.96 -12.75 -9.57
C TYR A 141 2.91 -13.33 -10.98
N GLN A 142 4.03 -13.85 -11.44
CA GLN A 142 4.14 -14.59 -12.70
C GLN A 142 4.39 -16.08 -12.42
N ALA A 143 3.85 -16.95 -13.27
CA ALA A 143 4.17 -18.37 -13.26
C ALA A 143 5.45 -18.62 -14.05
N CYS A 144 6.42 -19.31 -13.46
CA CYS A 144 7.68 -19.65 -14.11
C CYS A 144 7.61 -21.07 -14.69
N PRO A 145 8.13 -21.29 -15.91
CA PRO A 145 8.32 -22.65 -16.42
C PRO A 145 9.13 -23.50 -15.45
N ASP A 146 8.74 -24.75 -15.27
CA ASP A 146 9.44 -25.78 -14.49
C ASP A 146 9.62 -25.49 -12.98
N ILE A 147 8.94 -24.46 -12.44
CA ILE A 147 8.90 -24.20 -10.98
C ILE A 147 7.54 -24.60 -10.43
N TYR A 148 7.51 -25.71 -9.70
CA TYR A 148 6.29 -26.22 -9.08
C TYR A 148 5.71 -25.21 -8.07
N GLY A 149 4.39 -25.00 -8.13
CA GLY A 149 3.68 -24.05 -7.26
C GLY A 149 3.89 -22.57 -7.62
N SER A 150 4.57 -22.26 -8.72
CA SER A 150 4.56 -20.91 -9.30
C SER A 150 3.25 -20.67 -10.04
N GLU A 151 2.62 -19.52 -9.80
CA GLU A 151 1.27 -19.22 -10.28
C GLU A 151 1.20 -17.77 -10.73
N SER A 152 0.36 -17.51 -11.73
CA SER A 152 0.07 -16.16 -12.20
C SER A 152 -1.14 -15.63 -11.44
N THR A 153 -0.91 -14.78 -10.45
CA THR A 153 -1.94 -14.23 -9.57
C THR A 153 -1.65 -12.77 -9.24
N VAL A 154 -2.71 -12.03 -8.92
CA VAL A 154 -2.59 -10.65 -8.45
C VAL A 154 -3.13 -10.59 -7.02
N GLU A 155 -2.31 -10.09 -6.11
CA GLU A 155 -2.61 -9.95 -4.69
C GLU A 155 -2.55 -8.46 -4.31
N GLU A 156 -3.62 -7.93 -3.69
CA GLU A 156 -3.62 -6.59 -3.09
C GLU A 156 -3.20 -6.69 -1.62
N LEU A 157 -2.07 -6.07 -1.27
CA LEU A 157 -1.56 -6.01 0.09
C LEU A 157 -1.89 -4.66 0.71
N GLN A 158 -2.70 -4.65 1.77
CA GLN A 158 -2.93 -3.48 2.61
C GLN A 158 -2.02 -3.52 3.84
N CYS A 159 -1.15 -2.53 3.98
CA CYS A 159 -0.22 -2.41 5.09
C CYS A 159 -0.92 -1.89 6.35
N LEU A 160 -0.75 -2.58 7.47
CA LEU A 160 -1.43 -2.26 8.74
C LEU A 160 -0.48 -1.87 9.87
N ALA A 161 0.75 -2.37 9.87
CA ALA A 161 1.75 -2.02 10.87
C ALA A 161 3.15 -2.23 10.33
N SER A 162 4.09 -1.37 10.73
CA SER A 162 5.51 -1.63 10.54
C SER A 162 6.31 -1.20 11.75
N TRP A 163 7.34 -1.96 12.10
CA TRP A 163 8.26 -1.64 13.19
C TRP A 163 9.64 -2.23 12.91
N LYS A 164 10.63 -1.83 13.71
CA LYS A 164 12.01 -2.32 13.62
C LYS A 164 12.41 -2.89 14.96
N GLU A 165 13.02 -4.07 14.94
CA GLU A 165 13.54 -4.76 16.12
C GLU A 165 14.95 -5.27 15.79
N GLY A 166 15.96 -4.71 16.45
CA GLY A 166 17.36 -4.94 16.08
C GLY A 166 17.69 -4.43 14.67
N SER A 167 18.25 -5.29 13.82
CA SER A 167 18.53 -5.01 12.40
C SER A 167 17.34 -5.28 11.47
N VAL A 168 16.35 -6.02 11.97
CA VAL A 168 15.25 -6.58 11.19
C VAL A 168 14.06 -5.63 11.22
N ARG A 169 13.34 -5.52 10.10
CA ARG A 169 12.10 -4.76 10.01
C ARG A 169 10.92 -5.69 9.75
N TYR A 170 9.84 -5.43 10.44
CA TYR A 170 8.60 -6.18 10.34
C TYR A 170 7.52 -5.33 9.69
N LEU A 171 6.69 -5.98 8.90
CA LEU A 171 5.48 -5.43 8.30
C LEU A 171 4.36 -6.43 8.52
N VAL A 172 3.19 -5.95 8.91
CA VAL A 172 1.96 -6.74 8.93
C VAL A 172 1.02 -6.14 7.90
N GLY A 173 0.42 -6.99 7.09
CA GLY A 173 -0.59 -6.57 6.13
C GLY A 173 -1.69 -7.61 5.93
N GLN A 174 -2.75 -7.16 5.28
CA GLN A 174 -3.86 -7.98 4.83
C GLN A 174 -3.77 -8.19 3.33
N ILE A 175 -3.77 -9.46 2.92
CA ILE A 175 -3.83 -9.86 1.52
C ILE A 175 -5.28 -9.99 1.10
N HIS A 176 -5.61 -9.33 -0.01
CA HIS A 176 -6.90 -9.40 -0.67
C HIS A 176 -6.72 -10.00 -2.06
N HIS A 177 -7.41 -11.11 -2.31
CA HIS A 177 -7.55 -11.73 -3.63
C HIS A 177 -8.82 -12.59 -3.65
N HIS A 178 -9.25 -13.06 -4.81
CA HIS A 178 -10.55 -13.72 -5.01
C HIS A 178 -10.79 -14.97 -4.14
N HIS A 179 -9.73 -15.65 -3.69
CA HIS A 179 -9.83 -16.89 -2.90
C HIS A 179 -9.74 -16.71 -1.38
N VAL A 180 -9.52 -15.48 -0.88
CA VAL A 180 -9.36 -15.22 0.56
C VAL A 180 -10.72 -14.90 1.19
N THR A 181 -11.19 -15.77 2.08
CA THR A 181 -12.51 -15.64 2.73
C THR A 181 -12.41 -15.30 4.21
N SER A 182 -11.33 -15.72 4.88
CA SER A 182 -11.17 -15.61 6.33
C SER A 182 -9.99 -14.72 6.75
N ASN A 183 -9.98 -14.26 8.00
CA ASN A 183 -8.83 -13.53 8.55
C ASN A 183 -7.57 -14.40 8.67
N GLU A 184 -7.71 -15.73 8.80
CA GLU A 184 -6.57 -16.67 8.74
C GLU A 184 -5.84 -16.61 7.41
N ASP A 185 -6.57 -16.36 6.33
CA ASP A 185 -5.98 -16.26 4.99
C ASP A 185 -5.51 -14.84 4.68
N ARG A 186 -6.17 -13.81 5.26
CA ARG A 186 -5.86 -12.39 5.01
C ARG A 186 -4.56 -11.95 5.67
N PHE A 187 -4.42 -12.18 6.98
CA PHE A 187 -3.32 -11.60 7.73
C PHE A 187 -2.01 -12.32 7.42
N ARG A 188 -0.98 -11.56 7.05
CA ARG A 188 0.37 -12.07 6.85
C ARG A 188 1.38 -11.14 7.48
N CYS A 189 2.43 -11.74 8.03
CA CYS A 189 3.58 -11.02 8.54
C CYS A 189 4.71 -11.11 7.52
N PHE A 190 5.47 -10.03 7.45
CA PHE A 190 6.58 -9.87 6.53
C PHE A 190 7.79 -9.40 7.33
N VAL A 191 8.95 -9.95 7.02
CA VAL A 191 10.24 -9.47 7.48
C VAL A 191 11.01 -8.97 6.29
N TYR A 192 11.60 -7.79 6.38
CA TYR A 192 12.35 -7.22 5.28
C TYR A 192 13.63 -6.53 5.72
N GLU A 193 14.62 -6.63 4.84
CA GLU A 193 15.92 -6.01 4.99
C GLU A 193 16.19 -5.13 3.77
N LYS A 194 16.76 -3.94 4.02
CA LYS A 194 17.20 -3.06 2.95
C LYS A 194 18.66 -3.35 2.70
N THR A 195 19.00 -3.78 1.49
CA THR A 195 20.39 -4.07 1.15
C THR A 195 21.15 -2.75 0.94
N THR A 196 22.33 -2.64 1.54
CA THR A 196 23.24 -1.53 1.25
C THR A 196 24.09 -1.86 0.02
N PRO A 197 24.35 -0.90 -0.87
CA PRO A 197 25.07 -1.13 -2.12
C PRO A 197 26.57 -1.48 -1.96
N SER A 198 27.06 -1.67 -0.73
CA SER A 198 28.46 -1.98 -0.41
C SER A 198 28.78 -3.48 -0.37
N SER A 199 27.81 -4.37 -0.55
CA SER A 199 28.06 -5.81 -0.64
C SER A 199 28.25 -6.24 -2.09
N GLU A 200 29.45 -6.75 -2.40
CA GLU A 200 29.89 -7.19 -3.74
C GLU A 200 28.99 -8.28 -4.38
N ASN A 201 28.07 -8.87 -3.60
CA ASN A 201 27.09 -9.88 -4.04
C ASN A 201 25.63 -9.36 -4.12
N ALA A 202 25.39 -8.04 -4.05
CA ALA A 202 24.05 -7.44 -3.96
C ALA A 202 23.76 -6.39 -5.04
N GLU A 203 24.43 -6.45 -6.18
CA GLU A 203 24.26 -5.48 -7.25
C GLU A 203 22.79 -5.43 -7.74
N GLY A 204 22.13 -4.29 -7.50
CA GLY A 204 20.74 -4.05 -7.91
C GLY A 204 19.64 -4.62 -7.02
N ILE A 205 19.93 -5.19 -5.84
CA ILE A 205 18.91 -5.65 -4.89
C ILE A 205 18.60 -4.54 -3.88
N ASP A 206 17.39 -3.99 -3.91
CA ASP A 206 16.95 -2.97 -2.96
C ASP A 206 16.46 -3.58 -1.64
N TYR A 207 15.68 -4.66 -1.72
CA TYR A 207 15.11 -5.31 -0.54
C TYR A 207 15.09 -6.83 -0.68
N ARG A 208 15.30 -7.50 0.46
CA ARG A 208 14.91 -8.90 0.67
C ARG A 208 13.70 -8.92 1.57
N VAL A 209 12.74 -9.79 1.26
CA VAL A 209 11.48 -9.89 2.00
C VAL A 209 11.14 -11.36 2.21
N ALA A 210 10.81 -11.75 3.43
CA ALA A 210 10.20 -13.03 3.76
C ALA A 210 8.77 -12.81 4.23
N GLN A 211 7.88 -13.74 3.91
CA GLN A 211 6.46 -13.73 4.27
C GLN A 211 6.11 -15.00 5.06
N SER A 212 5.26 -14.85 6.08
CA SER A 212 4.70 -15.96 6.86
C SER A 212 3.78 -16.85 6.02
N GLY A 213 3.67 -18.14 6.39
CA GLY A 213 2.75 -19.08 5.71
C GLY A 213 1.31 -18.92 6.14
N ASP A 214 1.11 -18.47 7.38
CA ASP A 214 -0.18 -18.33 8.05
C ASP A 214 -0.32 -16.94 8.67
N ALA A 215 -1.43 -16.72 9.36
CA ALA A 215 -1.66 -15.52 10.15
C ALA A 215 -0.94 -15.52 11.51
N THR A 216 0.21 -16.19 11.60
CA THR A 216 1.14 -16.05 12.72
C THR A 216 2.42 -15.38 12.23
N CYS A 217 3.00 -14.51 13.06
CA CYS A 217 4.33 -13.95 12.78
C CYS A 217 5.46 -14.91 13.22
N ASN A 218 5.14 -16.19 13.46
CA ASN A 218 6.09 -17.18 13.96
C ASN A 218 6.91 -17.75 12.80
N GLY A 219 8.15 -18.17 13.09
CA GLY A 219 9.05 -18.74 12.08
C GLY A 219 9.63 -17.72 11.09
N LEU A 220 9.46 -16.42 11.34
CA LEU A 220 9.91 -15.34 10.48
C LEU A 220 11.08 -14.59 11.14
N PHE A 221 12.25 -15.23 11.15
CA PHE A 221 13.44 -14.72 11.86
C PHE A 221 14.31 -13.79 11.01
N SER A 222 14.31 -13.97 9.69
CA SER A 222 15.14 -13.21 8.76
C SER A 222 14.40 -12.95 7.45
N ALA A 223 14.92 -12.02 6.64
CA ALA A 223 14.35 -11.73 5.32
C ALA A 223 14.59 -12.84 4.28
N THR A 224 15.32 -13.90 4.64
CA THR A 224 15.66 -15.04 3.80
C THR A 224 14.97 -16.34 4.22
N GLU A 225 14.26 -16.34 5.35
CA GLU A 225 13.60 -17.52 5.90
C GLU A 225 12.11 -17.22 6.12
N GLY A 226 11.25 -17.94 5.42
CA GLY A 226 9.80 -17.82 5.50
C GLY A 226 9.12 -18.77 4.52
N SER A 227 7.78 -18.78 4.53
CA SER A 227 7.01 -19.62 3.59
C SER A 227 7.17 -19.15 2.14
N ARG A 228 7.29 -17.84 1.95
CA ARG A 228 7.59 -17.22 0.65
C ARG A 228 8.69 -16.19 0.85
N THR A 229 9.76 -16.28 0.08
CA THR A 229 10.84 -15.28 0.07
C THR A 229 10.86 -14.55 -1.25
N MET A 230 11.22 -13.28 -1.23
CA MET A 230 11.18 -12.37 -2.35
C MET A 230 12.43 -11.50 -2.39
N THR A 231 12.96 -11.29 -3.59
CA THR A 231 14.08 -10.36 -3.83
C THR A 231 13.60 -9.23 -4.73
N LEU A 232 13.48 -8.03 -4.16
CA LEU A 232 12.97 -6.85 -4.83
C LEU A 232 14.12 -6.04 -5.43
N ARG A 233 13.95 -5.65 -6.69
CA ARG A 233 14.82 -4.74 -7.43
C ARG A 233 13.98 -3.56 -7.90
N ARG A 234 14.49 -2.35 -7.79
CA ARG A 234 13.80 -1.18 -8.34
C ARG A 234 13.53 -1.43 -9.81
N ALA A 235 12.26 -1.31 -10.22
CA ALA A 235 11.92 -1.47 -11.61
C ALA A 235 12.69 -0.42 -12.41
N GLN A 236 13.34 -0.85 -13.48
CA GLN A 236 13.93 0.12 -14.40
C GLN A 236 12.79 0.98 -14.96
N PRO A 237 12.96 2.31 -15.02
CA PRO A 237 11.94 3.16 -15.60
C PRO A 237 11.68 2.68 -17.02
N ILE A 238 10.46 2.18 -17.25
CA ILE A 238 10.10 1.45 -18.48
C ILE A 238 10.40 2.28 -19.72
N ASN A 239 10.44 3.63 -19.65
CA ASN A 239 11.03 4.49 -20.67
C ASN A 239 11.31 5.91 -20.14
N LYS A 240 12.13 6.68 -20.86
CA LYS A 240 12.36 8.13 -20.64
C LYS A 240 11.14 9.00 -21.01
N CYS A 241 9.95 8.43 -21.20
CA CYS A 241 8.79 9.23 -21.58
C CYS A 241 8.42 10.21 -20.46
N ARG A 242 8.21 11.48 -20.85
CA ARG A 242 7.75 12.53 -19.96
C ARG A 242 6.58 13.25 -20.61
N PHE A 243 5.71 13.79 -19.78
CA PHE A 243 4.71 14.75 -20.24
C PHE A 243 5.42 16.00 -20.80
N PRO A 244 4.89 16.61 -21.86
CA PRO A 244 5.47 17.82 -22.44
C PRO A 244 5.67 18.92 -21.39
N SER A 245 6.76 19.67 -21.49
CA SER A 245 7.09 20.75 -20.57
C SER A 245 6.00 21.83 -20.53
N TRP A 246 5.42 22.18 -21.68
CA TRP A 246 4.40 23.24 -21.77
C TRP A 246 3.16 22.96 -20.92
N ILE A 247 2.77 21.70 -20.74
CA ILE A 247 1.64 21.36 -19.85
C ILE A 247 2.12 21.08 -18.43
N ALA A 248 3.24 20.35 -18.27
CA ALA A 248 3.68 19.89 -16.97
C ALA A 248 4.29 21.00 -16.09
N ASN A 249 4.85 22.06 -16.68
CA ASN A 249 5.50 23.15 -15.92
C ASN A 249 4.54 23.98 -15.07
N PHE A 250 3.26 24.09 -15.44
CA PHE A 250 2.27 24.81 -14.64
C PHE A 250 1.82 24.04 -13.40
N ASN A 251 2.25 22.77 -13.26
CA ASN A 251 2.01 21.82 -12.16
C ASN A 251 0.54 21.53 -11.80
N HIS A 252 -0.40 22.46 -11.99
CA HIS A 252 -1.80 22.38 -11.58
C HIS A 252 -2.72 22.95 -12.67
N TRP A 253 -3.64 22.12 -13.12
CA TRP A 253 -4.70 22.44 -14.07
C TRP A 253 -6.04 21.99 -13.49
N HIS A 254 -7.12 22.60 -13.93
CA HIS A 254 -8.48 22.23 -13.55
C HIS A 254 -9.42 22.35 -14.75
N THR A 255 -10.51 21.60 -14.72
CA THR A 255 -11.61 21.79 -15.67
C THR A 255 -12.34 23.11 -15.39
N LEU A 256 -13.05 23.63 -16.40
CA LEU A 256 -13.77 24.91 -16.29
C LEU A 256 -14.82 24.94 -15.17
N ASP A 257 -15.40 23.78 -14.87
CA ASP A 257 -16.39 23.56 -13.80
C ASP A 257 -15.76 23.17 -12.45
N PHE A 258 -14.43 23.11 -12.37
CA PHE A 258 -13.67 22.66 -11.19
C PHE A 258 -14.02 21.23 -10.71
N SER A 259 -14.68 20.41 -11.52
CA SER A 259 -15.03 19.03 -11.16
C SER A 259 -13.83 18.10 -11.13
N GLN A 260 -12.79 18.41 -11.92
CA GLN A 260 -11.55 17.66 -11.99
C GLN A 260 -10.33 18.55 -11.88
N SER A 261 -9.30 18.02 -11.24
CA SER A 261 -7.99 18.63 -11.07
C SER A 261 -6.91 17.73 -11.64
N PHE A 262 -5.90 18.33 -12.26
CA PHE A 262 -4.81 17.66 -12.95
C PHE A 262 -3.50 18.21 -12.39
N SER A 263 -2.70 17.37 -11.73
CA SER A 263 -1.45 17.80 -11.13
C SER A 263 -0.25 16.98 -11.60
N PHE A 264 0.81 17.66 -12.04
CA PHE A 264 2.01 17.04 -12.57
C PHE A 264 3.09 16.99 -11.48
N HIS A 265 3.76 15.84 -11.34
CA HIS A 265 4.73 15.56 -10.29
C HIS A 265 5.99 14.87 -10.85
N HIS A 266 6.99 14.71 -9.98
CA HIS A 266 8.19 13.90 -10.22
C HIS A 266 8.96 14.26 -11.51
N ARG A 267 9.20 15.56 -11.76
CA ARG A 267 9.90 16.05 -12.96
C ARG A 267 9.16 15.68 -14.26
N ASN A 268 7.85 15.91 -14.28
CA ASN A 268 6.98 15.77 -15.45
C ASN A 268 6.79 14.31 -15.91
N SER A 269 6.98 13.32 -15.03
CA SER A 269 6.77 11.90 -15.35
C SER A 269 5.43 11.34 -14.88
N THR A 270 4.78 12.02 -13.93
CA THR A 270 3.55 11.54 -13.30
C THR A 270 2.49 12.62 -13.34
N LEU A 271 1.28 12.26 -13.75
CA LEU A 271 0.08 13.08 -13.72
C LEU A 271 -0.89 12.47 -12.71
N ARG A 272 -1.46 13.26 -11.83
CA ARG A 272 -2.53 12.88 -10.89
C ARG A 272 -3.80 13.61 -11.28
N ILE A 273 -4.88 12.87 -11.47
CA ILE A 273 -6.18 13.38 -11.85
C ILE A 273 -7.13 13.12 -10.68
N GLY A 274 -7.58 14.19 -10.02
CA GLY A 274 -8.47 14.11 -8.87
C GLY A 274 -9.84 14.69 -9.18
N ASN A 275 -10.89 14.02 -8.72
CA ASN A 275 -12.29 14.45 -8.80
C ASN A 275 -12.73 15.09 -7.46
N SER A 276 -13.71 15.99 -7.49
CA SER A 276 -14.40 16.52 -6.29
C SER A 276 -14.95 15.45 -5.33
N SER A 277 -15.23 14.23 -5.81
CA SER A 277 -15.63 13.06 -5.01
C SER A 277 -14.49 12.42 -4.21
N GLY A 278 -13.24 12.88 -4.37
CA GLY A 278 -12.06 12.31 -3.72
C GLY A 278 -11.44 11.11 -4.44
N ILE A 279 -11.97 10.71 -5.60
CA ILE A 279 -11.35 9.68 -6.45
C ILE A 279 -10.10 10.29 -7.10
N GLU A 280 -8.96 9.65 -6.90
CA GLU A 280 -7.68 10.02 -7.52
C GLU A 280 -7.25 8.92 -8.50
N MET A 281 -6.76 9.34 -9.67
CA MET A 281 -6.17 8.49 -10.68
C MET A 281 -4.74 8.95 -10.95
N LYS A 282 -3.80 8.05 -10.82
CA LYS A 282 -2.39 8.27 -11.13
C LYS A 282 -2.09 7.80 -12.54
N VAL A 283 -1.37 8.61 -13.30
CA VAL A 283 -1.06 8.37 -14.71
C VAL A 283 0.44 8.54 -14.94
N LEU A 284 1.06 7.56 -15.60
CA LEU A 284 2.47 7.55 -15.97
C LEU A 284 2.60 7.50 -17.49
N CYS A 285 3.51 8.29 -18.07
CA CYS A 285 3.79 8.14 -19.49
C CYS A 285 4.60 6.88 -19.78
N VAL A 286 4.15 6.08 -20.73
CA VAL A 286 4.83 4.85 -21.18
C VAL A 286 5.49 5.06 -22.54
N GLN A 287 4.76 5.61 -23.52
CA GLN A 287 5.26 5.79 -24.89
C GLN A 287 4.67 7.04 -25.53
N VAL A 288 5.50 7.81 -26.25
CA VAL A 288 5.03 8.87 -27.17
C VAL A 288 4.67 8.20 -28.50
N LYS A 289 3.41 8.29 -28.93
CA LYS A 289 2.95 7.75 -30.23
C LYS A 289 3.09 8.78 -31.34
N HIS A 290 2.72 10.02 -31.08
CA HIS A 290 2.78 11.11 -32.03
C HIS A 290 3.06 12.42 -31.29
N SER A 291 3.84 13.31 -31.89
CA SER A 291 4.13 14.64 -31.34
C SER A 291 4.36 15.60 -32.49
N ARG A 292 3.67 16.75 -32.49
CA ARG A 292 3.80 17.81 -33.48
C ARG A 292 4.09 19.13 -32.79
N GLU A 293 5.28 19.69 -33.07
CA GLU A 293 5.69 21.09 -32.79
C GLU A 293 5.20 21.68 -31.46
N GLU A 294 5.21 20.90 -30.38
CA GLU A 294 4.67 21.26 -29.04
C GLU A 294 3.18 21.65 -28.98
N GLU A 295 2.46 21.66 -30.10
CA GLU A 295 1.02 21.94 -30.15
C GLU A 295 0.19 20.71 -29.78
N HIS A 296 0.65 19.53 -30.17
CA HIS A 296 -0.13 18.30 -30.06
C HIS A 296 0.77 17.11 -29.72
N VAL A 297 0.36 16.32 -28.73
CA VAL A 297 1.02 15.05 -28.42
C VAL A 297 0.00 13.96 -28.13
N VAL A 298 0.30 12.74 -28.56
CA VAL A 298 -0.46 11.53 -28.25
C VAL A 298 0.46 10.56 -27.51
N LEU A 299 0.03 10.15 -26.33
CA LEU A 299 0.78 9.32 -25.41
C LEU A 299 0.00 8.03 -25.13
N VAL A 300 0.72 6.90 -25.05
CA VAL A 300 0.24 5.74 -24.29
C VAL A 300 0.65 5.96 -22.84
N THR A 301 -0.33 5.90 -21.97
CA THR A 301 -0.16 6.10 -20.53
C THR A 301 -0.59 4.87 -19.77
N HIS A 302 0.09 4.61 -18.65
CA HIS A 302 -0.34 3.62 -17.66
C HIS A 302 -1.11 4.35 -16.57
N PHE A 303 -2.36 3.96 -16.33
CA PHE A 303 -3.18 4.54 -15.29
C PHE A 303 -3.27 3.60 -14.09
N THR A 304 -3.51 4.16 -12.91
CA THR A 304 -3.80 3.44 -11.67
C THR A 304 -4.89 4.22 -10.94
N MET A 305 -6.00 3.57 -10.65
CA MET A 305 -7.14 4.13 -9.92
C MET A 305 -7.56 3.12 -8.86
N GLY A 306 -7.46 3.50 -7.58
CA GLY A 306 -7.46 2.52 -6.50
C GLY A 306 -6.29 1.54 -6.68
N CYS A 307 -6.59 0.23 -6.76
CA CYS A 307 -5.64 -0.84 -7.10
C CYS A 307 -5.89 -1.47 -8.47
N GLN A 308 -6.75 -0.85 -9.31
CA GLN A 308 -6.89 -1.24 -10.71
C GLN A 308 -5.92 -0.43 -11.57
N SER A 309 -5.25 -1.09 -12.50
CA SER A 309 -4.33 -0.46 -13.43
C SER A 309 -4.47 -1.03 -14.83
N GLY A 310 -3.97 -0.28 -15.80
CA GLY A 310 -3.98 -0.64 -17.20
C GLY A 310 -3.37 0.46 -18.04
N PHE A 311 -3.65 0.42 -19.33
CA PHE A 311 -3.19 1.40 -20.31
C PHE A 311 -4.39 2.14 -20.91
N ASN A 312 -4.16 3.40 -21.24
CA ASN A 312 -5.07 4.20 -22.05
C ASN A 312 -4.26 5.12 -22.96
N CYS A 313 -4.89 5.64 -24.01
CA CYS A 313 -4.30 6.64 -24.86
C CYS A 313 -4.77 8.03 -24.42
N MET A 314 -3.85 8.98 -24.32
CA MET A 314 -4.17 10.37 -24.02
C MET A 314 -3.62 11.28 -25.10
N SER A 315 -4.45 12.20 -25.59
CA SER A 315 -4.04 13.24 -26.52
C SER A 315 -4.13 14.59 -25.84
N PHE A 316 -3.05 15.37 -25.92
CA PHE A 316 -2.94 16.70 -25.34
C PHE A 316 -2.78 17.73 -26.47
N TYR A 317 -3.55 18.80 -26.40
CA TYR A 317 -3.55 19.91 -27.34
C TYR A 317 -3.25 21.19 -26.59
N ARG A 318 -2.19 21.89 -26.98
CA ARG A 318 -1.89 23.24 -26.50
C ARG A 318 -2.75 24.21 -27.30
N ARG A 319 -3.65 24.94 -26.61
CA ARG A 319 -4.50 25.96 -27.24
C ARG A 319 -3.96 27.36 -27.01
N ASP A 320 -3.47 27.59 -25.79
CA ASP A 320 -2.78 28.82 -25.37
C ASP A 320 -1.73 28.44 -24.29
N GLY A 321 -1.03 29.41 -23.70
CA GLY A 321 -0.13 29.18 -22.56
C GLY A 321 -0.85 28.63 -21.32
N HIS A 322 -2.10 29.05 -21.09
CA HIS A 322 -2.90 28.66 -19.90
C HIS A 322 -4.16 27.88 -20.23
N VAL A 323 -4.31 27.47 -21.48
CA VAL A 323 -5.46 26.70 -21.96
C VAL A 323 -4.95 25.49 -22.74
N ALA A 324 -5.35 24.31 -22.29
CA ALA A 324 -5.06 23.06 -22.95
C ALA A 324 -6.36 22.27 -23.14
N GLU A 325 -6.40 21.39 -24.13
CA GLU A 325 -7.45 20.41 -24.25
C GLU A 325 -6.86 19.01 -24.19
N ILE A 326 -7.59 18.09 -23.58
CA ILE A 326 -7.20 16.70 -23.53
C ILE A 326 -8.33 15.78 -24.01
N GLN A 327 -7.96 14.67 -24.61
CA GLN A 327 -8.85 13.54 -24.89
C GLN A 327 -8.28 12.30 -24.24
N ILE A 328 -9.11 11.54 -23.54
CA ILE A 328 -8.72 10.33 -22.80
C ILE A 328 -9.49 9.15 -23.41
N GLY A 329 -8.76 8.17 -23.93
CA GLY A 329 -9.32 6.93 -24.46
C GLY A 329 -9.82 5.98 -23.37
N SER A 330 -10.49 4.91 -23.79
CA SER A 330 -10.92 3.85 -22.89
C SER A 330 -9.73 3.01 -22.40
N GLN A 331 -9.97 2.28 -21.31
CA GLN A 331 -8.96 1.51 -20.60
C GLN A 331 -8.78 0.12 -21.23
N THR A 332 -7.55 -0.37 -21.29
CA THR A 332 -7.20 -1.72 -21.76
C THR A 332 -6.07 -2.30 -20.91
N ASN A 333 -5.97 -3.62 -20.86
CA ASN A 333 -4.88 -4.30 -20.14
C ASN A 333 -3.62 -4.48 -21.01
N ARG A 334 -3.70 -4.19 -22.31
CA ARG A 334 -2.61 -4.37 -23.28
C ARG A 334 -2.09 -3.04 -23.79
N LEU A 335 -0.77 -2.87 -23.77
CA LEU A 335 -0.11 -1.64 -24.16
C LEU A 335 -0.34 -1.30 -25.64
N GLU A 336 -0.28 -2.31 -26.51
CA GLU A 336 -0.47 -2.21 -27.95
C GLU A 336 -1.87 -1.73 -28.35
N ASP A 337 -2.88 -2.09 -27.57
CA ASP A 337 -4.28 -1.80 -27.87
C ASP A 337 -4.68 -0.37 -27.49
N ALA A 338 -3.94 0.27 -26.57
CA ALA A 338 -4.36 1.52 -25.92
C ALA A 338 -4.71 2.65 -26.91
N CYS A 339 -3.89 2.86 -27.94
CA CYS A 339 -4.12 3.88 -28.97
C CYS A 339 -4.70 3.31 -30.28
N SER A 340 -5.24 2.08 -30.27
CA SER A 340 -5.93 1.52 -31.42
C SER A 340 -7.35 2.07 -31.54
N THR A 341 -7.94 2.05 -32.74
CA THR A 341 -9.24 2.65 -33.05
C THR A 341 -10.38 2.28 -32.08
N PRO A 342 -10.51 1.02 -31.60
CA PRO A 342 -11.55 0.67 -30.62
C PRO A 342 -11.43 1.38 -29.27
N PHE A 343 -10.20 1.70 -28.85
CA PHE A 343 -9.93 2.30 -27.55
C PHE A 343 -9.69 3.82 -27.62
N PHE A 344 -9.27 4.32 -28.78
CA PHE A 344 -8.99 5.73 -29.00
C PHE A 344 -9.46 6.18 -30.39
N ASN A 345 -10.72 6.61 -30.46
CA ASN A 345 -11.26 7.28 -31.64
C ASN A 345 -11.32 8.80 -31.41
N LYS A 346 -10.33 9.50 -31.98
CA LYS A 346 -10.16 10.96 -31.85
C LYS A 346 -11.41 11.77 -32.24
N SER A 347 -12.20 11.29 -33.19
CA SER A 347 -13.39 12.01 -33.68
C SER A 347 -14.61 11.88 -32.77
N SER A 348 -14.68 10.82 -31.94
CA SER A 348 -15.81 10.59 -31.04
C SER A 348 -15.53 10.96 -29.59
N LEU A 349 -14.26 11.07 -29.20
CA LEU A 349 -13.88 11.39 -27.82
C LEU A 349 -14.11 12.87 -27.50
N PRO A 350 -14.72 13.19 -26.34
CA PRO A 350 -14.93 14.57 -25.93
C PRO A 350 -13.60 15.26 -25.61
N TYR A 351 -13.53 16.55 -25.91
CA TYR A 351 -12.44 17.40 -25.45
C TYR A 351 -12.74 17.86 -24.03
N ILE A 352 -11.78 17.68 -23.14
CA ILE A 352 -11.80 18.23 -21.79
C ILE A 352 -10.89 19.45 -21.80
N THR A 353 -11.48 20.63 -21.61
CA THR A 353 -10.73 21.89 -21.53
C THR A 353 -10.16 22.05 -20.14
N LEU A 354 -8.84 22.26 -20.08
CA LEU A 354 -8.08 22.51 -18.88
C LEU A 354 -7.60 23.96 -18.88
N VAL A 355 -7.73 24.60 -17.73
CA VAL A 355 -7.20 25.93 -17.45
C VAL A 355 -6.23 25.89 -16.28
N SER A 356 -5.16 26.67 -16.35
CA SER A 356 -4.23 26.87 -15.23
C SER A 356 -4.38 28.29 -14.70
N LYS A 357 -4.25 28.46 -13.38
CA LYS A 357 -4.20 29.81 -12.81
C LYS A 357 -2.86 30.44 -13.15
N TYR A 358 -2.91 31.68 -13.61
CA TYR A 358 -1.73 32.52 -13.76
C TYR A 358 -1.05 32.67 -12.38
N SER A 359 0.10 32.05 -12.15
CA SER A 359 0.95 32.36 -11.00
C SER A 359 1.86 33.53 -11.35
N HIS A 360 1.33 34.75 -11.44
CA HIS A 360 2.13 35.96 -11.39
C HIS A 360 1.39 37.06 -10.64
N ILE A 361 1.99 37.51 -9.54
CA ILE A 361 2.43 38.88 -9.15
C ILE A 361 1.93 40.12 -9.93
N TYR A 362 1.04 40.06 -10.92
CA TYR A 362 0.47 41.26 -11.55
C TYR A 362 -1.06 41.14 -11.65
N GLU A 363 -1.74 41.57 -10.58
CA GLU A 363 -2.99 42.30 -10.73
C GLU A 363 -2.71 43.54 -11.60
N SER A 364 -3.01 43.50 -12.89
CA SER A 364 -3.31 44.74 -13.62
C SER A 364 -4.02 44.48 -14.93
N CYS A 365 -5.07 45.28 -15.14
CA CYS A 365 -5.76 45.60 -16.38
C CYS A 365 -6.71 44.54 -16.95
N CYS A 366 -7.89 44.43 -16.32
CA CYS A 366 -9.13 44.33 -17.09
C CYS A 366 -9.88 45.67 -17.00
N GLU A 367 -9.35 46.71 -17.65
CA GLU A 367 -10.07 47.97 -17.87
C GLU A 367 -10.78 47.93 -19.22
N TYR A 368 -11.94 47.27 -19.27
CA TYR A 368 -12.97 47.55 -20.27
C TYR A 368 -14.32 47.68 -19.55
N LEU A 369 -14.41 48.67 -18.66
CA LEU A 369 -15.69 49.16 -18.17
C LEU A 369 -16.20 50.28 -19.09
N ALA A 370 -17.30 49.95 -19.74
CA ALA A 370 -18.17 50.75 -20.58
C ALA A 370 -18.22 52.26 -20.27
N LYS A 371 -17.90 53.08 -21.28
CA LYS A 371 -18.46 54.43 -21.39
C LYS A 371 -19.87 54.31 -21.95
N ILE A 372 -20.89 54.53 -21.12
CA ILE A 372 -22.24 54.90 -21.57
C ILE A 372 -22.49 56.31 -21.05
N VAL A 373 -22.58 57.27 -21.97
CA VAL A 373 -23.03 58.64 -21.71
C VAL A 373 -24.54 58.64 -21.91
N THR A 374 -25.31 58.97 -20.87
CA THR A 374 -26.73 59.27 -20.98
C THR A 374 -26.91 60.73 -21.39
N VAL A 375 -27.55 60.95 -22.55
CA VAL A 375 -28.12 62.24 -22.96
C VAL A 375 -29.63 62.11 -22.79
N GLY A 376 -30.22 63.01 -21.99
CA GLY A 376 -31.65 63.09 -21.72
C GLY A 376 -31.92 64.17 -20.68
#